data_AF-A0A3B8WL09-F1
#
_entry.id   AF-A0A3B8WL09-F1
#
_cell.length_a   1.000
_cell.length_b   1.000
_cell.length_c   1.000
_cell.angle_alpha   90.00
_cell.angle_beta   90.00
_cell.angle_gamma   90.00
#
_symmetry.space_group_name_H-M   'P 1'
#
loop_
_entity.id
_entity.type
_entity.pdbx_description
1 polymer ?
#
loop_
_entity_poly.entity_id
_entity_poly.type
_entity_poly.pdbx_seq_one_letter_code
_entity_poly.pdbx_strand_id
1 'polypeptide(L)' 'GPLAGLCARAVVVLDENDKVIHSQLVDEIKDEPDYDAALKVL' A
#
# COMPACT_ATOMS: atom_id res chain seq x y z
N GLY A 1 2.88 4.62 21.08
CA GLY A 1 4.28 4.14 20.94
C GLY A 1 5.07 5.13 20.10
N PRO A 2 6.38 4.92 19.87
CA PRO A 2 7.25 5.85 19.16
C PRO A 2 6.81 6.17 17.72
N LEU A 3 5.97 5.32 17.11
CA LEU A 3 5.42 5.50 15.76
C LEU A 3 3.94 5.93 15.75
N ALA A 4 3.35 6.22 16.92
CA ALA A 4 1.95 6.64 16.98
C ALA A 4 1.77 8.03 16.33
N GLY A 5 0.81 8.13 15.41
CA GLY A 5 0.52 9.35 14.64
C GLY A 5 1.20 9.44 13.28
N LEU A 6 2.06 8.48 12.93
CA LEU A 6 2.63 8.34 11.59
C LEU A 6 1.81 7.34 10.76
N CYS A 7 1.77 7.54 9.44
CA CYS A 7 1.17 6.58 8.53
C CYS A 7 1.99 5.29 8.50
N ALA A 8 1.29 4.15 8.47
CA ALA A 8 1.91 2.85 8.21
C ALA A 8 2.39 2.77 6.74
N ARG A 9 3.30 1.83 6.46
CA ARG A 9 3.72 1.56 5.08
C ARG A 9 2.65 0.75 4.37
N ALA A 10 2.11 1.31 3.28
CA ALA A 10 1.06 0.69 2.50
C ALA A 10 1.13 1.13 1.03
N VAL A 11 0.59 0.32 0.14
CA VAL A 11 0.40 0.64 -1.29
C VAL A 11 -1.10 0.57 -1.59
N VAL A 12 -1.63 1.62 -2.22
CA VAL A 12 -3.03 1.68 -2.67
C VAL A 12 -3.02 2.13 -4.13
N VAL A 13 -3.64 1.35 -5.01
CA VAL A 13 -3.78 1.65 -6.44
C VAL A 13 -5.25 1.95 -6.72
N LEU A 14 -5.49 3.05 -7.43
CA LEU A 14 -6.80 3.56 -7.81
C LEU A 14 -6.95 3.50 -9.34
N ASP A 15 -8.17 3.25 -9.82
CA ASP A 15 -8.52 3.42 -11.23
C ASP A 15 -8.95 4.88 -11.55
N GLU A 16 -9.30 5.14 -12.81
CA GLU A 16 -9.72 6.48 -13.30
C GLU A 16 -10.98 7.05 -12.62
N ASN A 17 -11.75 6.21 -11.92
CA ASN A 17 -12.97 6.60 -11.21
C ASN A 17 -12.76 6.66 -9.69
N ASP A 18 -11.51 6.79 -9.23
CA ASP A 18 -11.10 6.78 -7.82
C ASP A 18 -11.47 5.49 -7.08
N LYS A 19 -11.66 4.37 -7.80
CA LYS A 19 -11.95 3.08 -7.16
C LYS A 19 -10.66 2.36 -6.82
N VAL A 20 -10.60 1.83 -5.60
CA VAL A 20 -9.48 0.99 -5.15
C VAL A 20 -9.49 -0.34 -5.90
N ILE A 21 -8.45 -0.58 -6.69
CA ILE A 21 -8.21 -1.83 -7.42
C ILE A 21 -7.16 -2.71 -6.75
N HIS A 22 -6.32 -2.13 -5.89
CA HIS A 22 -5.39 -2.86 -5.04
C HIS A 22 -5.12 -2.10 -3.74
N SER A 23 -5.06 -2.84 -2.64
CA SER A 23 -4.63 -2.32 -1.34
C SER A 23 -3.74 -3.35 -0.64
N GLN A 24 -2.57 -2.89 -0.22
CA GLN A 24 -1.63 -3.69 0.55
C GLN A 24 -1.17 -2.88 1.75
N LEU A 25 -1.42 -3.40 2.95
CA LEU A 25 -0.78 -2.96 4.18
C LEU A 25 0.43 -3.84 4.42
N VAL A 26 1.62 -3.24 4.61
CA VAL A 26 2.84 -4.01 4.84
C VAL A 26 2.92 -4.40 6.32
N ASP A 27 3.14 -5.69 6.58
CA ASP A 27 3.17 -6.25 7.95
C ASP A 27 4.29 -5.62 8.82
N GLU A 28 5.47 -5.40 8.26
CA GLU A 28 6.57 -4.68 8.92
C GLU A 28 7.02 -3.46 8.10
N ILE A 29 7.15 -2.30 8.75
CA ILE A 29 7.47 -1.03 8.06
C ILE A 29 8.81 -1.08 7.30
N LYS A 30 9.75 -1.93 7.75
CA LYS A 30 11.05 -2.11 7.11
C LYS A 30 10.97 -2.89 5.80
N ASP A 31 9.96 -3.75 5.67
CA ASP A 31 9.80 -4.58 4.49
C ASP A 31 9.29 -3.76 3.31
N GLU A 32 9.64 -4.23 2.11
CA GLU A 32 9.15 -3.64 0.89
C GLU A 32 7.77 -4.22 0.54
N PRO A 33 6.82 -3.38 0.07
CA PRO A 33 5.56 -3.86 -0.45
C PRO A 33 5.78 -4.67 -1.74
N ASP A 34 4.75 -5.43 -2.14
CA ASP A 34 4.80 -6.22 -3.36
C ASP A 34 4.49 -5.32 -4.57
N TYR A 35 5.56 -4.75 -5.12
CA TYR A 35 5.47 -3.87 -6.30
C TYR A 35 4.93 -4.59 -7.54
N ASP A 36 5.24 -5.88 -7.69
CA ASP A 36 4.75 -6.66 -8.84
C ASP A 36 3.24 -6.86 -8.75
N ALA A 37 2.70 -7.11 -7.55
CA ALA A 37 1.26 -7.20 -7.33
C ALA A 37 0.55 -5.86 -7.62
N ALA A 38 1.17 -4.74 -7.24
CA ALA A 38 0.65 -3.40 -7.51
C ALA A 38 0.70 -3.04 -9.01
N LEU A 39 1.72 -3.48 -9.75
CA LEU A 39 1.83 -3.22 -11.19
C LEU A 39 0.90 -4.09 -12.04
N LYS A 40 0.58 -5.31 -11.59
CA LYS A 40 -0.31 -6.24 -12.33
C LYS A 40 -1.76 -5.80 -12.41
N VAL A 41 -2.19 -4.90 -11.53
CA VAL A 41 -3.57 -4.41 -11.49
C VAL A 41 -3.79 -3.12 -12.29
N LEU A 42 -2.72 -2.48 -12.78
CA LEU A 42 -2.79 -1.35 -13.71
C LEU A 42 -3.27 -1.80 -15.10
#